data_AF-A0A1G4YF04-F1
#
_entry.id   AF-A0A1G4YF04-F1
#
_cell.length_a   1.000
_cell.length_b   1.000
_cell.length_c   1.000
_cell.angle_alpha   90.00
_cell.angle_beta   90.00
_cell.angle_gamma   90.00
#
_symmetry.space_group_name_H-M   'P 1'
#
loop_
_entity.id
_entity.type
_entity.pdbx_description
1 polymer ?
#
loop_
_entity_poly.entity_id
_entity_poly.type
_entity_poly.pdbx_seq_one_letter_code
_entity_poly.pdbx_strand_id
1 'polypeptide(L)'
;MGKHEKRVYLEAIRKRYRRAKRADKGKILDEFCSVCGYQRKYAIRLLGCKPVKSTRRPGQPLQYNQPALLTYWQAMVCHRSDAASGWWLPCHCGYLTMRSVRFGVLDESTRAKLAGISPARIDRLLKPI
;
A
#
# COMPACT_ATOMS: atom_id res chain seq x y z
N MET A 1 -5.50 -21.79 -24.71
CA MET A 1 -4.93 -21.92 -23.35
C MET A 1 -5.33 -20.74 -22.47
N GLY A 2 -6.07 -21.01 -21.40
CA GLY A 2 -6.42 -20.07 -20.35
C GLY A 2 -5.22 -19.67 -19.47
N LYS A 3 -5.40 -18.61 -18.68
CA LYS A 3 -4.33 -18.01 -17.86
C LYS A 3 -3.75 -18.97 -16.81
N HIS A 4 -4.59 -19.85 -16.25
CA HIS A 4 -4.15 -20.86 -15.29
C HIS A 4 -3.30 -21.95 -15.97
N GLU A 5 -3.76 -22.47 -17.11
CA GLU A 5 -3.04 -23.48 -17.89
C GLU A 5 -1.66 -23.00 -18.33
N LYS A 6 -1.56 -21.76 -18.82
CA LYS A 6 -0.26 -21.15 -19.19
C LYS A 6 0.70 -21.07 -18.00
N ARG A 7 0.20 -20.84 -16.78
CA ARG A 7 1.04 -20.81 -15.57
C ARG A 7 1.56 -22.18 -15.20
N VAL A 8 0.69 -23.20 -15.19
CA VAL A 8 1.06 -24.59 -14.91
C VAL A 8 2.09 -25.08 -15.93
N TYR A 9 1.85 -24.82 -17.21
CA TYR A 9 2.77 -25.18 -18.29
C TYR A 9 4.13 -24.47 -18.17
N LEU A 10 4.11 -23.18 -17.84
CA LEU A 10 5.33 -22.42 -17.59
C LEU A 10 6.17 -23.01 -16.45
N GLU A 11 5.56 -23.43 -15.34
CA GLU A 11 6.30 -24.03 -14.23
C GLU A 11 6.96 -25.35 -14.60
N ALA A 12 6.29 -26.19 -15.40
CA ALA A 12 6.84 -27.43 -15.93
C ALA A 12 8.03 -27.17 -16.88
N ILE A 13 7.85 -26.30 -17.87
CA ILE A 13 8.90 -25.96 -18.85
C ILE A 13 10.09 -25.27 -18.19
N ARG A 14 9.87 -24.42 -17.18
CA ARG A 14 10.94 -23.70 -16.48
C ARG A 14 11.93 -24.64 -15.81
N LYS A 15 11.47 -25.76 -15.25
CA LYS A 15 12.35 -26.80 -14.67
C LYS A 15 13.21 -27.44 -15.77
N ARG A 16 12.61 -27.81 -16.90
CA ARG A 16 13.32 -28.36 -18.08
C ARG A 16 14.34 -27.37 -18.63
N TYR A 17 13.94 -26.12 -18.88
CA TYR A 17 14.79 -25.06 -19.44
C TYR A 17 16.01 -24.76 -18.56
N ARG A 18 15.86 -24.79 -17.23
CA ARG A 18 16.96 -24.53 -16.29
C ARG A 18 17.99 -25.67 -16.23
N ARG A 19 17.54 -26.92 -16.38
CA ARG A 19 18.39 -28.12 -16.37
C ARG A 19 19.05 -28.40 -17.72
N ALA A 20 18.47 -27.90 -18.81
CA ALA A 20 18.95 -28.13 -20.16
C ALA A 20 20.33 -27.50 -20.43
N LYS A 21 21.10 -28.15 -21.30
CA LYS A 21 22.36 -27.60 -21.85
C LYS A 21 22.06 -26.47 -22.84
N ARG A 22 23.06 -25.66 -23.17
CA ARG A 22 22.92 -24.49 -24.06
C ARG A 22 22.33 -24.87 -25.43
N ALA A 23 22.69 -26.04 -25.97
CA ALA A 23 22.18 -26.56 -27.23
C ALA A 23 20.67 -26.86 -27.18
N ASP A 24 20.16 -27.40 -26.07
CA ASP A 24 18.76 -27.83 -25.96
C ASP A 24 17.82 -26.71 -25.50
N LYS A 25 18.36 -25.66 -24.87
CA LYS A 25 17.58 -24.48 -24.44
C LYS A 25 16.85 -23.79 -25.59
N GLY A 26 17.43 -23.78 -26.79
CA GLY A 26 16.80 -23.24 -27.99
C GLY A 26 15.50 -23.97 -28.31
N LYS A 27 15.56 -25.31 -28.43
CA LYS A 27 14.41 -26.16 -28.74
C LYS A 27 13.28 -26.02 -27.72
N ILE A 28 13.61 -26.00 -26.43
CA ILE A 28 12.63 -25.82 -25.34
C ILE A 28 11.96 -24.44 -25.42
N LEU A 29 12.72 -23.42 -25.80
CA LEU A 29 12.20 -22.06 -25.95
C LEU A 29 11.25 -21.95 -27.14
N ASP A 30 11.58 -22.60 -28.26
CA ASP A 30 10.72 -22.68 -29.46
C ASP A 30 9.41 -23.42 -29.15
N GLU A 31 9.49 -24.59 -28.51
CA GLU A 31 8.32 -25.36 -28.02
C GLU A 31 7.39 -24.46 -27.16
N PHE A 32 7.97 -23.73 -26.21
CA PHE A 32 7.20 -22.86 -25.31
C PHE A 32 6.53 -21.68 -26.04
N CYS A 33 7.22 -21.09 -27.01
CA CYS A 33 6.66 -19.98 -27.81
C CYS A 33 5.49 -20.47 -28.66
N SER A 34 5.63 -21.63 -29.32
CA SER A 34 4.59 -22.23 -30.17
C SER A 34 3.34 -22.61 -29.37
N VAL A 35 3.50 -23.20 -28.17
CA VAL A 35 2.35 -23.63 -27.34
C VAL A 35 1.62 -22.44 -26.69
N CYS A 36 2.36 -21.46 -26.15
CA CYS A 36 1.75 -20.36 -25.40
C CYS A 36 1.39 -19.15 -26.27
N GLY A 37 1.90 -19.08 -27.50
CA GLY A 37 1.80 -17.92 -28.39
C GLY A 37 2.61 -16.73 -27.92
N TYR A 38 3.77 -16.95 -27.28
CA TYR A 38 4.61 -15.88 -26.76
C TYR A 38 5.77 -15.55 -27.70
N GLN A 39 6.16 -14.27 -27.75
CA GLN A 39 7.40 -13.88 -28.40
C GLN A 39 8.64 -14.36 -27.65
N ARG A 40 9.66 -14.74 -28.41
CA ARG A 40 10.91 -15.32 -27.91
C ARG A 40 11.57 -14.50 -26.81
N LYS A 41 11.70 -13.18 -26.97
CA LYS A 41 12.28 -12.29 -25.94
C LYS A 41 11.49 -12.34 -24.62
N TYR A 42 10.16 -12.37 -24.71
CA TYR A 42 9.30 -12.46 -23.54
C TYR A 42 9.42 -13.82 -22.84
N ALA A 43 9.44 -14.90 -23.61
CA ALA A 43 9.65 -16.26 -23.12
C ALA A 43 11.01 -16.44 -22.40
N ILE A 44 12.10 -15.88 -22.95
CA ILE A 44 13.41 -15.90 -22.30
C ILE A 44 13.34 -15.22 -20.93
N ARG A 45 12.69 -14.06 -20.83
CA ARG A 45 12.53 -13.34 -19.57
C ARG A 45 11.76 -14.15 -18.54
N LEU A 46 10.68 -14.81 -18.96
CA LEU A 46 9.86 -15.66 -18.09
C LEU A 46 10.62 -16.89 -17.56
N LEU A 47 11.32 -17.61 -18.43
CA LEU A 47 12.00 -18.86 -18.08
C LEU A 47 13.34 -18.61 -17.35
N GLY A 48 14.06 -17.55 -17.76
CA GLY A 48 15.40 -17.20 -17.26
C GLY A 48 15.41 -16.46 -15.93
N CYS A 49 14.50 -15.52 -15.69
CA CYS A 49 14.48 -14.79 -14.43
C CYS A 49 14.10 -15.73 -13.27
N LYS A 50 14.67 -15.55 -12.07
CA LYS A 50 14.06 -16.07 -10.84
C LYS A 50 12.83 -15.20 -10.52
N PRO A 51 11.72 -15.77 -10.00
CA PRO A 51 10.63 -14.94 -9.53
C PRO A 51 11.15 -14.21 -8.29
N VAL A 52 11.59 -12.96 -8.47
CA VAL A 52 11.92 -12.10 -7.33
C VAL A 52 10.58 -11.80 -6.69
N LYS A 53 10.30 -12.42 -5.54
CA LYS A 53 9.25 -11.92 -4.66
C LYS A 53 9.70 -10.53 -4.26
N SER A 54 9.10 -9.49 -4.83
CA SER A 54 9.34 -8.13 -4.38
C SER A 54 8.87 -8.09 -2.93
N THR A 55 9.82 -8.10 -2.00
CA THR A 55 9.57 -7.80 -0.61
C THR A 55 9.27 -6.31 -0.56
N ARG A 56 8.00 -5.94 -0.78
CA ARG A 56 7.55 -4.59 -0.45
C ARG A 56 7.87 -4.40 1.02
N ARG A 57 8.82 -3.49 1.30
CA ARG A 57 9.11 -3.09 2.67
C ARG A 57 7.80 -2.57 3.25
N PRO A 58 7.37 -3.05 4.44
CA PRO A 58 6.21 -2.47 5.09
C PRO A 58 6.44 -0.96 5.22
N GLY A 59 5.41 -0.17 4.93
CA GLY A 59 5.46 1.28 5.10
C GLY A 59 5.79 1.65 6.54
N GLN A 60 6.24 2.89 6.76
CA GLN A 60 6.51 3.40 8.10
C GLN A 60 5.26 3.20 8.99
N PRO A 61 5.41 2.68 10.23
CA PRO A 61 4.27 2.50 11.12
C PRO A 61 3.56 3.83 11.37
N LEU A 62 2.23 3.80 11.30
CA LEU A 62 1.37 4.98 11.46
C LEU A 62 1.41 5.47 12.92
N GLN A 63 2.27 6.43 13.21
CA GLN A 63 2.43 7.04 14.55
C GLN A 63 1.13 7.62 15.16
N TYR A 64 0.12 7.87 14.33
CA TYR A 64 -1.14 8.52 14.70
C TYR A 64 -2.35 7.57 14.65
N ASN A 65 -2.15 6.27 14.43
CA ASN A 65 -3.24 5.29 14.40
C ASN A 65 -3.63 4.84 15.83
N GLN A 66 -3.92 5.81 16.70
CA GLN A 66 -4.43 5.56 18.04
C GLN A 66 -5.94 5.82 18.04
N PRO A 67 -6.78 4.89 18.53
CA PRO A 67 -8.23 5.00 18.45
C PRO A 67 -8.75 6.26 19.17
N ALA A 68 -8.14 6.64 20.30
CA ALA A 68 -8.48 7.87 21.01
C ALA A 68 -8.30 9.14 20.16
N LEU A 69 -7.24 9.18 19.34
CA LEU A 69 -6.96 10.31 18.45
C LEU A 69 -7.97 10.36 17.30
N LEU A 70 -8.33 9.19 16.75
CA LEU A 70 -9.28 9.08 15.65
C LEU A 70 -10.69 9.49 16.09
N THR A 71 -11.16 9.02 17.25
CA THR A 71 -12.47 9.41 17.82
C THR A 71 -12.53 10.92 18.07
N TYR A 72 -11.44 11.51 18.61
CA TYR A 72 -11.35 12.94 18.83
C TYR A 72 -11.49 13.73 17.52
N TRP A 73 -10.86 13.24 16.44
CA TRP A 73 -10.89 13.89 15.13
C TRP A 73 -12.21 13.71 14.39
N GLN A 74 -12.81 12.53 14.46
CA GLN A 74 -14.15 12.28 13.93
C GLN A 74 -15.16 13.22 14.59
N ALA A 75 -15.12 13.37 15.92
CA ALA A 75 -15.96 14.32 16.63
C ALA A 75 -15.67 15.78 16.23
N MET A 76 -14.44 16.11 15.81
CA MET A 76 -14.08 17.43 15.29
C MET A 76 -14.65 17.66 13.89
N VAL A 77 -14.55 16.66 13.00
CA VAL A 77 -15.01 16.75 11.61
C VAL A 77 -16.53 16.68 11.48
N CYS A 78 -17.23 15.97 12.38
CA CYS A 78 -18.70 15.97 12.42
C CYS A 78 -19.30 17.35 12.76
N HIS A 79 -18.55 18.25 13.41
CA HIS A 79 -18.95 19.65 13.58
C HIS A 79 -18.47 20.56 12.44
N ARG A 80 -17.74 20.01 11.47
CA ARG A 80 -17.04 20.74 10.40
C ARG A 80 -17.77 20.69 9.06
N SER A 81 -18.82 19.87 8.93
CA SER A 81 -19.62 19.80 7.69
C SER A 81 -20.23 21.15 7.27
N ASP A 82 -20.24 22.16 8.15
CA ASP A 82 -20.73 23.51 7.82
C ASP A 82 -19.61 24.53 7.50
N ALA A 83 -18.32 24.21 7.70
CA ALA A 83 -17.24 25.21 7.57
C ALA A 83 -16.23 24.82 6.49
N ALA A 84 -16.37 25.47 5.33
CA ALA A 84 -15.47 25.38 4.19
C ALA A 84 -14.00 25.54 4.58
N SER A 85 -13.17 24.71 3.97
CA SER A 85 -11.72 24.60 4.11
C SER A 85 -10.99 25.95 4.00
N GLY A 86 -10.25 26.33 5.05
CA GLY A 86 -9.24 27.40 4.96
C GLY A 86 -8.70 27.95 6.29
N TRP A 87 -9.48 27.88 7.37
CA TRP A 87 -9.20 28.65 8.61
C TRP A 87 -8.70 27.80 9.78
N TRP A 88 -7.80 26.84 9.52
CA TRP A 88 -7.51 25.78 10.48
C TRP A 88 -6.59 26.18 11.64
N LEU A 89 -5.64 27.11 11.44
CA LEU A 89 -4.62 27.37 12.46
C LEU A 89 -5.13 28.16 13.69
N PRO A 90 -5.94 29.24 13.57
CA PRO A 90 -6.39 29.99 14.74
C PRO A 90 -7.47 29.26 15.55
N CYS A 91 -8.39 28.56 14.88
CA CYS A 91 -9.49 27.86 15.53
C CYS A 91 -9.03 26.61 16.30
N HIS A 92 -7.92 25.98 15.91
CA HIS A 92 -7.41 24.78 16.58
C HIS A 92 -6.97 25.05 18.03
N CYS A 93 -6.24 26.14 18.30
CA CYS A 93 -5.78 26.47 19.65
C CYS A 93 -6.92 26.85 20.62
N GLY A 94 -7.90 27.64 20.17
CA GLY A 94 -9.07 28.00 20.98
C GLY A 94 -9.96 26.79 21.27
N TYR A 95 -10.14 25.92 20.27
CA TYR A 95 -11.00 24.76 20.36
C TYR A 95 -10.42 23.64 21.25
N LEU A 96 -9.10 23.42 21.24
CA LEU A 96 -8.44 22.48 22.16
C LEU A 96 -8.68 22.84 23.63
N THR A 97 -8.71 24.14 23.96
CA THR A 97 -8.92 24.63 25.33
C THR A 97 -10.37 24.48 25.78
N MET A 98 -11.32 24.64 24.86
CA MET A 98 -12.75 24.52 25.16
C MET A 98 -13.22 23.05 25.26
N ARG A 99 -12.51 22.14 24.59
CA ARG A 99 -12.90 20.73 24.44
C ARG A 99 -12.26 19.80 25.48
N SER A 100 -11.21 20.23 26.19
CA SER A 100 -10.68 19.53 27.38
C SER A 100 -11.77 19.32 28.45
N VAL A 101 -12.78 20.18 28.47
CA VAL A 101 -13.95 20.08 29.36
C VAL A 101 -14.91 18.95 28.94
N ARG A 102 -14.95 18.56 27.66
CA ARG A 102 -15.96 17.64 27.11
C ARG A 102 -15.47 16.20 26.87
N PHE A 103 -14.16 16.00 26.69
CA PHE A 103 -13.55 14.69 26.41
C PHE A 103 -12.60 14.18 27.51
N GLY A 104 -12.52 14.89 28.64
CA GLY A 104 -11.59 14.59 29.72
C GLY A 104 -10.16 15.06 29.45
N VAL A 105 -9.30 14.92 30.46
CA VAL A 105 -7.89 15.31 30.40
C VAL A 105 -7.18 14.44 29.36
N LEU A 106 -6.86 15.03 28.21
CA LEU A 106 -6.00 14.41 27.22
C LEU A 106 -4.59 14.32 27.78
N ASP A 107 -3.95 13.16 27.65
CA ASP A 107 -2.55 12.98 28.00
C ASP A 107 -1.66 13.99 27.25
N GLU A 108 -0.65 14.54 27.92
CA GLU A 108 0.19 15.61 27.37
C GLU A 108 0.92 15.15 26.09
N SER A 109 1.25 13.85 26.02
CA SER A 109 1.84 13.25 24.81
C SER A 109 0.88 13.27 23.62
N THR A 110 -0.44 13.19 23.88
CA THR A 110 -1.49 13.27 22.86
C THR A 110 -1.72 14.71 22.44
N ARG A 111 -1.68 15.66 23.38
CA ARG A 111 -1.79 17.09 23.12
C ARG A 111 -0.66 17.60 22.22
N ALA A 112 0.59 17.19 22.50
CA ALA A 112 1.73 17.53 21.65
C ALA A 112 1.60 16.97 20.22
N LYS A 113 1.11 15.73 20.08
CA LYS A 113 0.84 15.11 18.77
C LYS A 113 -0.27 15.82 18.00
N LEU A 114 -1.29 16.32 18.70
CA LEU A 114 -2.37 17.13 18.13
C LEU A 114 -1.88 18.50 17.65
N ALA A 115 -1.01 19.16 18.42
CA ALA A 115 -0.46 20.45 18.04
C ALA A 115 0.47 20.36 16.82
N GLY A 116 1.20 19.26 16.67
CA GLY A 116 2.20 19.08 15.60
C GLY A 116 1.68 18.46 14.29
N ILE A 117 0.41 18.08 14.19
CA ILE A 117 -0.12 17.42 12.99
C ILE A 117 -0.46 18.45 11.89
N SER A 118 -0.12 18.14 10.63
CA SER A 118 -0.56 18.95 9.49
C SER A 118 -1.99 18.60 9.03
N PRO A 119 -2.76 19.56 8.50
CA PRO A 119 -4.12 19.33 8.01
C PRO A 119 -4.23 18.19 6.98
N ALA A 120 -3.29 18.10 6.04
CA ALA A 120 -3.29 17.05 5.03
C ALA A 120 -3.09 15.64 5.62
N ARG A 121 -2.45 15.52 6.79
CA ARG A 121 -2.27 14.24 7.48
C ARG A 121 -3.56 13.83 8.20
N ILE A 122 -4.33 14.81 8.68
CA ILE A 122 -5.69 14.61 9.21
C ILE A 122 -6.60 14.02 8.16
N ASP A 123 -6.64 14.65 6.99
CA ASP A 123 -7.50 14.21 5.89
C ASP A 123 -7.13 12.81 5.40
N ARG A 124 -5.85 12.43 5.44
CA ARG A 124 -5.39 11.07 5.09
C ARG A 124 -5.79 10.02 6.14
N LEU A 125 -5.82 10.39 7.41
CA LEU A 125 -6.16 9.48 8.52
C LEU A 125 -7.67 9.28 8.65
N LEU A 126 -8.47 10.27 8.24
CA LEU A 126 -9.94 10.23 8.29
C LEU A 126 -10.58 9.65 7.02
N LYS A 127 -9.82 9.36 5.97
CA LYS A 127 -10.34 8.68 4.79
C LYS A 127 -10.75 7.25 5.16
N PRO A 128 -11.98 6.81 4.81
CA PRO A 128 -12.40 5.44 5.06
C PRO A 128 -11.49 4.46 4.30
N ILE A 129 -11.15 3.35 4.97
CA ILE A 129 -10.39 2.22 4.41
C ILE A 129 -11.34 1.33 3.61
#